data_AF-A0A945G1H1-F1
#
_entry.id   AF-A0A945G1H1-F1
#
_cell.length_a   1.000
_cell.length_b   1.000
_cell.length_c   1.000
_cell.angle_alpha   90.00
_cell.angle_beta   90.00
_cell.angle_gamma   90.00
#
_symmetry.space_group_name_H-M   'P 1'
#
loop_
_entity.id
_entity.type
_entity.pdbx_description
1 polymer ?
#
loop_
_entity_poly.entity_id
_entity_poly.type
_entity_poly.pdbx_seq_one_letter_code
_entity_poly.pdbx_strand_id
1 'polypeptide(L)' 'DWSIYKPVAIEMEEFLDDWLPGMHSDVLLVGINWNLDLEGDEIEPLDLLEEFESELG' A
#
# COMPACT_ATOMS: atom_id res chain seq x y z
N ASP A 1 11.53 7.85 19.22
CA ASP A 1 12.83 7.63 18.59
C ASP A 1 12.59 6.92 17.26
N TRP A 2 12.32 7.69 16.21
CA TRP A 2 11.98 7.19 14.87
C TRP A 2 12.92 7.75 13.79
N SER A 3 13.70 8.78 14.13
CA SER A 3 14.62 9.50 13.25
C SER A 3 15.81 8.65 12.75
N ILE A 4 16.03 7.47 13.32
CA ILE A 4 17.08 6.55 12.88
C ILE A 4 16.61 5.61 11.76
N TYR A 5 15.30 5.43 11.59
CA TYR A 5 14.76 4.59 10.53
C TYR A 5 14.71 5.39 9.24
N LYS A 6 15.07 4.74 8.14
CA LYS A 6 14.96 5.29 6.79
C LYS A 6 13.95 4.46 6.02
N PRO A 7 13.02 5.09 5.29
CA PRO A 7 12.16 4.35 4.39
C PRO A 7 13.03 3.63 3.34
N VAL A 8 12.64 2.40 3.04
CA VAL A 8 13.26 1.57 2.01
C VAL A 8 12.15 1.23 1.02
N ALA A 9 12.46 1.31 -0.28
CA ALA A 9 11.54 0.89 -1.31
C ALA A 9 11.35 -0.63 -1.24
N ILE A 10 10.11 -1.08 -1.36
CA ILE A 10 9.76 -2.49 -1.59
C ILE A 10 9.52 -2.70 -3.08
N GLU A 11 9.70 -3.93 -3.54
CA GLU A 11 9.41 -4.29 -4.93
C GLU A 11 7.90 -4.29 -5.17
N MET A 12 7.48 -3.97 -6.39
CA MET A 12 6.05 -3.89 -6.73
C MET A 12 5.36 -5.26 -6.59
N GLU A 13 6.01 -6.32 -7.04
CA GLU A 13 5.50 -7.70 -6.92
C GLU A 13 5.27 -8.08 -5.44
N GLU A 14 6.25 -7.78 -4.57
CA GLU A 14 6.14 -8.01 -3.12
C GLU A 14 5.00 -7.18 -2.51
N PHE A 15 4.82 -5.92 -2.94
CA PHE A 15 3.72 -5.09 -2.47
C PHE A 15 2.35 -5.70 -2.79
N LEU A 16 2.16 -6.16 -4.02
CA LEU A 16 0.89 -6.72 -4.48
C LEU A 16 0.61 -8.11 -3.89
N ASP A 17 1.62 -8.99 -3.86
CA ASP A 17 1.44 -10.40 -3.49
C ASP A 17 1.50 -10.64 -1.97
N ASP A 18 2.31 -9.88 -1.24
CA ASP A 18 2.54 -10.11 0.19
C ASP A 18 1.93 -9.01 1.08
N TRP A 19 2.10 -7.73 0.73
CA TRP A 19 1.66 -6.63 1.59
C TRP A 19 0.16 -6.39 1.55
N LEU A 20 -0.46 -6.22 0.38
CA LEU A 20 -1.90 -5.95 0.30
C LEU A 20 -2.75 -7.07 0.94
N PRO A 21 -2.50 -8.37 0.68
CA PRO A 21 -3.24 -9.46 1.33
C PRO A 21 -2.99 -9.53 2.85
N GLY A 22 -1.75 -9.24 3.28
CA GLY A 22 -1.40 -9.15 4.69
C GLY A 22 -2.15 -8.03 5.40
N MET A 23 -2.18 -6.82 4.81
CA MET A 23 -2.90 -5.67 5.35
C MET A 23 -4.41 -5.92 5.44
N HIS A 24 -5.00 -6.55 4.42
CA HIS A 24 -6.40 -6.95 4.46
C HIS A 24 -6.67 -7.94 5.60
N SER A 25 -5.78 -8.94 5.77
CA SER A 25 -5.89 -9.93 6.86
C SER A 25 -5.78 -9.29 8.24
N ASP A 26 -4.96 -8.25 8.36
CA ASP A 26 -4.80 -7.44 9.58
C ASP A 26 -5.91 -6.39 9.77
N VAL A 27 -6.88 -6.31 8.84
CA VAL A 27 -8.00 -5.36 8.83
C VAL A 27 -7.50 -3.90 8.82
N LEU A 28 -6.48 -3.64 8.00
CA LEU A 28 -5.89 -2.33 7.77
C LEU A 28 -6.24 -1.80 6.37
N LEU A 29 -6.33 -0.48 6.25
CA LEU A 29 -6.46 0.20 4.96
C LEU A 29 -5.08 0.55 4.40
N VAL A 30 -4.96 0.60 3.08
CA VAL A 30 -3.77 1.09 2.40
C VAL A 30 -3.94 2.55 2.05
N GLY A 31 -2.96 3.37 2.45
CA GLY A 31 -2.92 4.80 2.14
C GLY A 31 -2.06 5.06 0.91
N ILE A 32 -2.61 5.70 -0.12
CA ILE A 32 -1.93 6.05 -1.38
C ILE A 32 -2.02 7.55 -1.65
N ASN A 33 -1.22 8.03 -2.62
CA ASN A 33 -1.25 9.43 -3.07
C ASN A 33 -0.98 10.48 -1.98
N TRP A 34 -0.16 10.15 -0.98
CA TRP A 34 0.21 11.07 0.10
C TRP A 34 0.90 12.33 -0.42
N ASN A 35 0.41 13.49 0.02
CA ASN A 35 1.03 14.79 -0.23
C ASN A 35 1.96 15.22 0.92
N LEU A 36 2.61 16.38 0.77
CA LEU A 36 3.52 16.93 1.79
C LEU A 36 2.81 17.32 3.10
N ASP A 37 1.50 17.52 3.05
CA ASP A 37 0.66 17.86 4.20
C ASP A 37 0.11 16.60 4.90
N LEU A 38 0.56 15.40 4.49
CA LEU A 38 0.13 14.10 5.00
C LEU A 38 -1.37 13.85 4.78
N GLU A 39 -1.87 14.21 3.60
CA GLU A 39 -3.20 13.87 3.13
C GLU A 39 -3.08 12.92 1.94
N GLY A 40 -3.94 11.90 1.90
CA GLY A 40 -3.97 10.87 0.86
C GLY A 40 -5.27 10.08 0.92
N ASP A 41 -5.47 9.23 -0.08
CA ASP A 41 -6.63 8.34 -0.13
C ASP A 41 -6.35 7.07 0.67
N GLU A 42 -7.34 6.62 1.43
CA GLU A 42 -7.31 5.32 2.11
C GLU A 42 -8.32 4.40 1.43
N ILE A 43 -7.86 3.24 0.97
CA ILE A 43 -8.66 2.24 0.25
C ILE A 43 -8.46 0.85 0.85
N GLU A 44 -9.44 -0.04 0.67
CA GLU A 44 -9.29 -1.45 1.02
C GLU A 44 -8.16 -2.08 0.19
N PRO A 45 -7.21 -2.82 0.79
CA PRO A 45 -6.04 -3.32 0.07
C PRO A 45 -6.38 -4.23 -1.13
N LEU A 46 -7.42 -5.05 -1.02
CA LEU A 46 -7.83 -5.94 -2.10
C LEU A 46 -8.51 -5.20 -3.25
N ASP A 47 -9.21 -4.10 -2.96
CA ASP A 47 -9.81 -3.27 -4.01
C ASP A 47 -8.69 -2.63 -4.85
N LEU A 48 -7.61 -2.15 -4.20
CA LEU A 48 -6.45 -1.64 -4.92
C LEU A 48 -5.77 -2.73 -5.76
N LEU A 49 -5.64 -3.95 -5.24
CA LEU A 49 -5.08 -5.07 -6.00
C LEU A 49 -5.91 -5.37 -7.25
N GLU A 50 -7.25 -5.41 -7.14
CA GLU A 50 -8.15 -5.60 -8.28
C GLU A 50 -8.01 -4.48 -9.33
N GLU A 51 -7.84 -3.21 -8.92
CA GLU A 51 -7.58 -2.11 -9.85
C GLU A 51 -6.30 -2.33 -10.66
N PHE A 52 -5.21 -2.76 -10.02
CA PHE A 52 -3.96 -3.08 -10.71
C PHE A 52 -4.12 -4.25 -11.68
N GLU A 53 -4.80 -5.33 -11.28
CA GLU A 53 -5.04 -6.48 -12.16
C GLU A 53 -5.89 -6.09 -13.38
N SER A 54 -6.90 -5.23 -13.19
CA SER A 54 -7.76 -4.75 -14.27
C SER A 54 -7.04 -3.85 -15.29
N GLU A 55 -6.05 -3.07 -14.86
CA GLU A 55 -5.30 -2.16 -15.73
C GLU A 55 -4.09 -2.84 -16.42
N LEU A 56 -3.57 -3.93 -15.83
CA LEU A 56 -2.41 -4.67 -16.36
C LEU A 56 -2.79 -5.87 -17.25
N GLY A 57 -4.05 -6.31 -17.22
CA GLY A 57 -4.61 -7.39 -18.06
C GLY A 57 -5.03 -6.93 -19.46
#